data_AF-A0A1M3QFI1-F1
#
_entry.id   AF-A0A1M3QFI1-F1
#
_cell.length_a   1.000
_cell.length_b   1.000
_cell.length_c   1.000
_cell.angle_alpha   90.00
_cell.angle_beta   90.00
_cell.angle_gamma   90.00
#
_symmetry.space_group_name_H-M   'P 1'
#
loop_
_entity.id
_entity.type
_entity.pdbx_description
1 polymer ?
#
loop_
_entity_poly.entity_id
_entity_poly.type
_entity_poly.pdbx_seq_one_letter_code
_entity_poly.pdbx_strand_id
1 'polypeptide(L)'
;MAFAIVPLLFTLPYRVNIFLSWEGAYRISNGQIPFRDFGIPLGGMYWAVPAIFFKIFGSQMITLIKAQVFINIISGLAFRSILKTLQVNEGVRLASVLLYCISFSFINFWPWYNHSVIVYAFIALAFAIKAIMIEKNRQKQLFSLLAAVFTFFAFFTKQDGGGLIFLICSILFLYSVWLEKKWQYFLLYVGGTAVFISAAVLYFSRYDFSYWFNHGHPPHNARVSAGDMLNIFFGDSQWLKFYFFIILLIALPALKQWKDFIRNKRDVIFLLMTLGVLCMAAIFQVTSYTPDNSNIFFHSFAFAFFFSALLTVLPVQVNLFKISAVLSIGVMLWWSQLYWNYMQRILRINESTGAMATSATGEDIVDMHNAAIKTASIAIPQGNWVGTNVKTLHKITVPEPTAKGIDRMLNLDVFRNKKDVRVLNMSELTFLAAEIPYKLETGDKFPLWYHLGVGMFNREAKMFEDRIGEQYYDVVLFEYINTLNNFYPFRVRDSLQLHYNRVDSFFAPRNTNQGIIEVYLKK
;
A
#
# COMPACT_ATOMS: atom_id res chain seq x y z
N MET A 1 -17.57 -0.42 7.47
CA MET A 1 -17.53 -1.85 7.83
C MET A 1 -17.99 -2.72 6.67
N ALA A 2 -19.23 -2.60 6.19
CA ALA A 2 -19.74 -3.39 5.06
C ALA A 2 -18.80 -3.42 3.84
N PHE A 3 -18.38 -2.24 3.34
CA PHE A 3 -17.43 -2.13 2.22
C PHE A 3 -16.11 -2.88 2.43
N ALA A 4 -15.57 -2.85 3.65
CA ALA A 4 -14.26 -3.46 3.92
C ALA A 4 -14.31 -5.00 3.91
N ILE A 5 -15.47 -5.61 4.18
CA ILE A 5 -15.64 -7.07 4.26
C ILE A 5 -15.86 -7.71 2.89
N VAL A 6 -16.33 -6.94 1.89
CA VAL A 6 -16.63 -7.41 0.53
C VAL A 6 -15.57 -8.36 -0.05
N PRO A 7 -14.25 -8.07 0.04
CA PRO A 7 -13.20 -8.95 -0.50
C PRO A 7 -13.17 -10.35 0.12
N LEU A 8 -13.62 -10.52 1.37
CA LEU A 8 -13.63 -11.81 2.05
C LEU A 8 -14.71 -12.76 1.50
N LEU A 9 -15.71 -12.23 0.80
CA LEU A 9 -16.82 -13.00 0.25
C LEU A 9 -16.41 -13.75 -1.02
N PHE A 10 -15.41 -13.25 -1.75
CA PHE A 10 -15.00 -13.79 -3.04
C PHE A 10 -13.74 -14.67 -2.96
N THR A 11 -13.53 -15.46 -4.01
CA THR A 11 -12.24 -16.06 -4.34
C THR A 11 -11.49 -15.05 -5.22
N LEU A 12 -10.24 -14.74 -4.89
CA LEU A 12 -9.49 -13.65 -5.51
C LEU A 12 -8.29 -14.19 -6.29
N PRO A 13 -7.93 -13.59 -7.43
CA PRO A 13 -6.69 -13.95 -8.12
C PRO A 13 -5.49 -13.52 -7.30
N TYR A 14 -4.40 -14.30 -7.36
CA TYR A 14 -3.12 -13.95 -6.79
C TYR A 14 -2.66 -12.55 -7.26
N ARG A 15 -2.16 -11.73 -6.33
CA ARG A 15 -1.69 -10.36 -6.61
C ARG A 15 -0.17 -10.34 -6.74
N VAL A 16 0.32 -9.82 -7.85
CA VAL A 16 1.75 -9.56 -8.08
C VAL A 16 2.39 -8.83 -6.90
N ASN A 17 3.59 -9.24 -6.48
CA ASN A 17 4.38 -8.72 -5.36
C ASN A 17 3.78 -8.98 -3.97
N ILE A 18 2.67 -9.71 -3.84
CA ILE A 18 2.09 -10.00 -2.52
C ILE A 18 2.99 -10.93 -1.69
N PHE A 19 3.88 -11.68 -2.33
CA PHE A 19 4.88 -12.55 -1.70
C PHE A 19 5.68 -11.81 -0.61
N LEU A 20 6.02 -10.54 -0.82
CA LEU A 20 6.77 -9.71 0.13
C LEU A 20 5.96 -9.44 1.40
N SER A 21 4.66 -9.23 1.23
CA SER A 21 3.72 -9.01 2.34
C SER A 21 3.50 -10.29 3.13
N TRP A 22 3.38 -11.42 2.41
CA TRP A 22 3.22 -12.73 3.01
C TRP A 22 4.46 -13.16 3.80
N GLU A 23 5.65 -13.14 3.17
CA GLU A 23 6.85 -13.69 3.78
C GLU A 23 7.31 -12.87 4.99
N GLY A 24 7.27 -11.54 4.91
CA GLY A 24 7.61 -10.72 6.07
C GLY A 24 6.64 -10.94 7.25
N ALA A 25 5.34 -11.11 6.96
CA ALA A 25 4.35 -11.42 8.00
C ALA A 25 4.57 -12.82 8.59
N TYR A 26 4.92 -13.80 7.75
CA TYR A 26 5.22 -15.18 8.18
C TYR A 26 6.49 -15.27 9.01
N ARG A 27 7.55 -14.55 8.64
CA ARG A 27 8.79 -14.48 9.42
C ARG A 27 8.54 -13.86 10.78
N ILE A 28 7.85 -12.71 10.84
CA ILE A 28 7.53 -12.05 12.12
C ILE A 28 6.59 -12.89 12.97
N SER A 29 5.59 -13.54 12.36
CA SER A 29 4.72 -14.44 13.10
C SER A 29 5.49 -15.65 13.65
N ASN A 30 6.63 -16.02 13.07
CA ASN A 30 7.53 -17.05 13.62
C ASN A 30 8.63 -16.51 14.56
N GLY A 31 8.54 -15.26 14.99
CA GLY A 31 9.47 -14.67 15.96
C GLY A 31 10.73 -14.04 15.35
N GLN A 32 10.83 -13.97 14.02
CA GLN A 32 11.89 -13.22 13.35
C GLN A 32 11.63 -11.71 13.45
N ILE A 33 12.69 -10.92 13.48
CA ILE A 33 12.66 -9.47 13.61
C ILE A 33 13.29 -8.86 12.35
N PRO A 34 12.61 -7.93 11.66
CA PRO A 34 13.19 -7.20 10.53
C PRO A 34 14.53 -6.56 10.91
N PHE A 35 15.45 -6.47 9.96
CA PHE A 35 16.80 -5.91 10.10
C PHE A 35 17.78 -6.75 10.94
N ARG A 36 17.29 -7.63 11.83
CA ARG A 36 18.13 -8.61 12.54
C ARG A 36 18.20 -9.94 11.81
N ASP A 37 17.03 -10.47 11.47
CA ASP A 37 16.91 -11.83 10.91
C ASP A 37 16.73 -11.83 9.39
N PHE A 38 16.43 -10.66 8.79
CA PHE A 38 16.41 -10.45 7.35
C PHE A 38 16.52 -8.96 7.02
N GLY A 39 17.25 -8.63 5.95
CA GLY A 39 17.41 -7.29 5.40
C GLY A 39 16.24 -6.89 4.51
N ILE A 40 15.79 -5.63 4.62
CA ILE A 40 14.70 -5.11 3.79
C ILE A 40 14.73 -3.57 3.71
N PRO A 41 14.45 -2.96 2.55
CA PRO A 41 14.41 -1.49 2.39
C PRO A 41 13.02 -0.91 2.76
N LEU A 42 12.30 -1.54 3.68
CA LEU A 42 10.95 -1.16 4.12
C LEU A 42 10.88 -1.12 5.64
N GLY A 43 9.97 -0.31 6.19
CA GLY A 43 9.79 -0.22 7.62
C GLY A 43 9.09 -1.45 8.21
N GLY A 44 9.63 -2.00 9.29
CA GLY A 44 9.13 -3.24 9.91
C GLY A 44 7.68 -3.18 10.40
N MET A 45 7.16 -1.98 10.70
CA MET A 45 5.80 -1.80 11.21
C MET A 45 4.71 -2.12 10.18
N TYR A 46 5.09 -2.23 8.90
CA TYR A 46 4.21 -2.71 7.83
C TYR A 46 3.61 -4.09 8.15
N TRP A 47 4.42 -5.02 8.64
CA TRP A 47 4.02 -6.42 8.83
C TRP A 47 3.40 -6.71 10.20
N ALA A 48 3.38 -5.75 11.13
CA ALA A 48 2.93 -6.00 12.50
C ALA A 48 1.49 -6.54 12.56
N VAL A 49 0.54 -5.88 11.89
CA VAL A 49 -0.87 -6.33 11.85
C VAL A 49 -1.01 -7.65 11.07
N PRO A 50 -0.47 -7.80 9.84
CA PRO A 50 -0.46 -9.09 9.14
C PRO A 50 0.10 -10.27 9.97
N ALA A 51 1.21 -10.06 10.69
CA ALA A 51 1.86 -11.11 11.48
C ALA A 51 1.00 -11.57 12.67
N ILE A 52 0.32 -10.64 13.36
CA ILE A 52 -0.67 -10.96 14.40
C ILE A 52 -1.79 -11.82 13.81
N PHE A 53 -2.31 -11.44 12.64
CA PHE A 53 -3.36 -12.20 11.97
C PHE A 53 -2.89 -13.59 11.54
N PHE A 54 -1.63 -13.75 11.12
CA PHE A 54 -1.04 -15.06 10.83
C PHE A 54 -0.96 -15.94 12.08
N LYS A 55 -0.64 -15.37 13.25
CA LYS A 55 -0.68 -16.12 14.52
C LYS A 55 -2.08 -16.58 14.90
N ILE A 56 -3.10 -15.77 14.64
CA ILE A 56 -4.49 -16.06 15.05
C ILE A 56 -5.21 -16.98 14.05
N PHE A 57 -5.06 -16.73 12.75
CA PHE A 57 -5.85 -17.37 11.69
C PHE A 57 -5.04 -18.31 10.77
N GLY A 58 -3.72 -18.42 10.99
CA GLY A 58 -2.81 -19.16 10.12
C GLY A 58 -2.28 -18.35 8.93
N SER A 59 -1.16 -18.81 8.36
CA SER A 59 -0.38 -18.15 7.30
C SER A 59 -0.95 -18.32 5.88
N GLN A 60 -2.28 -18.32 5.74
CA GLN A 60 -2.92 -18.36 4.41
C GLN A 60 -2.90 -16.97 3.75
N MET A 61 -2.84 -16.91 2.42
CA MET A 61 -2.94 -15.66 1.67
C MET A 61 -4.23 -14.90 1.97
N ILE A 62 -5.37 -15.59 2.14
CA ILE A 62 -6.62 -14.95 2.57
C ILE A 62 -6.53 -14.26 3.94
N THR A 63 -5.60 -14.68 4.81
CA THR A 63 -5.37 -14.04 6.10
C THR A 63 -4.78 -12.64 5.93
N LEU A 64 -4.00 -12.38 4.88
CA LEU A 64 -3.55 -11.03 4.53
C LEU A 64 -4.73 -10.11 4.22
N ILE A 65 -5.75 -10.62 3.53
CA ILE A 65 -6.97 -9.86 3.23
C ILE A 65 -7.75 -9.62 4.52
N LYS A 66 -7.86 -10.59 5.44
CA LYS A 66 -8.47 -10.38 6.77
C LYS A 66 -7.78 -9.26 7.55
N ALA A 67 -6.45 -9.24 7.55
CA ALA A 67 -5.67 -8.15 8.16
C ALA A 67 -5.96 -6.80 7.48
N GLN A 68 -6.05 -6.78 6.16
CA GLN A 68 -6.36 -5.58 5.40
C GLN A 68 -7.80 -5.07 5.64
N VAL A 69 -8.77 -5.96 5.81
CA VAL A 69 -10.15 -5.59 6.23
C VAL A 69 -10.12 -4.86 7.56
N PHE A 70 -9.38 -5.38 8.54
CA PHE A 70 -9.24 -4.74 9.85
C PHE A 70 -8.59 -3.35 9.71
N ILE A 71 -7.48 -3.24 8.99
CA ILE A 71 -6.79 -1.97 8.71
C ILE A 71 -7.74 -0.95 8.07
N ASN A 72 -8.49 -1.36 7.06
CA ASN A 72 -9.47 -0.52 6.36
C ASN A 72 -10.61 -0.04 7.27
N ILE A 73 -11.11 -0.89 8.18
CA ILE A 73 -12.12 -0.51 9.17
C ILE A 73 -11.56 0.56 10.11
N ILE A 74 -10.38 0.32 10.67
CA ILE A 74 -9.73 1.29 11.58
C ILE A 74 -9.48 2.61 10.87
N SER A 75 -9.04 2.58 9.62
CA SER A 75 -8.80 3.78 8.83
C SER A 75 -10.07 4.60 8.60
N GLY A 76 -11.18 3.94 8.21
CA GLY A 76 -12.47 4.62 8.05
C GLY A 76 -13.00 5.20 9.37
N LEU A 77 -12.76 4.52 10.50
CA LEU A 77 -13.10 5.03 11.83
C LEU A 77 -12.24 6.23 12.22
N ALA A 78 -10.94 6.22 11.92
CA ALA A 78 -10.04 7.35 12.14
C ALA A 78 -10.48 8.57 11.32
N PHE A 79 -10.77 8.38 10.03
CA PHE A 79 -11.28 9.45 9.17
C PHE A 79 -12.61 10.01 9.67
N ARG A 80 -13.57 9.15 10.04
CA ARG A 80 -14.83 9.58 10.67
C ARG A 80 -14.59 10.35 11.98
N SER A 81 -13.62 9.92 12.79
CA SER A 81 -13.27 10.57 14.06
C SER A 81 -12.74 11.99 13.85
N ILE A 82 -11.89 12.19 12.82
CA ILE A 82 -11.43 13.51 12.38
C ILE A 82 -12.64 14.40 12.07
N LEU A 83 -13.51 13.96 11.16
CA LEU A 83 -14.67 14.74 10.72
C LEU A 83 -15.64 15.05 11.87
N LYS A 84 -15.86 14.08 12.77
CA LYS A 84 -16.71 14.29 13.97
C LYS A 84 -16.09 15.31 14.91
N THR A 85 -14.77 15.29 15.09
CA THR A 85 -14.06 16.23 15.97
C THR A 85 -14.06 17.64 15.40
N LEU A 86 -13.99 17.78 14.07
CA LEU A 86 -14.15 19.04 13.35
C LEU A 86 -15.62 19.47 13.18
N GLN A 87 -16.56 18.75 13.81
CA GLN A 87 -18.00 19.06 13.79
C GLN A 87 -18.58 19.16 12.37
N VAL A 88 -18.06 18.36 11.44
CA VAL A 88 -18.59 18.28 10.08
C VAL A 88 -20.02 17.77 10.13
N ASN A 89 -20.90 18.44 9.39
CA ASN A 89 -22.32 18.08 9.23
C ASN A 89 -22.46 16.59 8.95
N GLU A 90 -23.45 15.94 9.56
CA GLU A 90 -23.62 14.49 9.49
C GLU A 90 -23.77 13.96 8.06
N GLY A 91 -24.47 14.68 7.18
CA GLY A 91 -24.68 14.26 5.79
C GLY A 91 -23.42 14.40 4.96
N VAL A 92 -22.69 15.50 5.13
CA VAL A 92 -21.36 15.67 4.51
C VAL A 92 -20.41 14.59 5.00
N ARG A 93 -20.37 14.33 6.31
CA ARG A 93 -19.53 13.30 6.92
C ARG A 93 -19.87 11.91 6.41
N LEU A 94 -21.14 11.55 6.24
CA LEU A 94 -21.55 10.27 5.66
C LEU A 94 -21.05 10.15 4.21
N ALA A 95 -21.29 11.16 3.38
CA ALA A 95 -20.87 11.15 1.98
C ALA A 95 -19.34 11.15 1.84
N SER A 96 -18.61 11.88 2.69
CA SER A 96 -17.15 11.84 2.74
C SER A 96 -16.63 10.46 3.10
N VAL A 97 -17.23 9.78 4.09
CA VAL A 97 -16.84 8.41 4.47
C VAL A 97 -17.17 7.43 3.34
N LEU A 98 -18.29 7.59 2.64
CA LEU A 98 -18.63 6.79 1.47
C LEU A 98 -17.59 6.97 0.36
N LEU A 99 -17.25 8.22 0.03
CA LEU A 99 -16.20 8.56 -0.94
C LEU A 99 -14.87 7.92 -0.53
N TYR A 100 -14.51 8.01 0.75
CA TYR A 100 -13.30 7.39 1.28
C TYR A 100 -13.29 5.87 1.13
N CYS A 101 -14.44 5.23 1.40
CA CYS A 101 -14.58 3.80 1.24
C CYS A 101 -14.41 3.37 -0.22
N ILE A 102 -14.99 4.10 -1.17
CA ILE A 102 -14.95 3.76 -2.59
C ILE A 102 -13.58 4.08 -3.21
N SER A 103 -13.04 5.28 -2.96
CA SER A 103 -11.80 5.72 -3.61
C SER A 103 -10.56 5.10 -2.96
N PHE A 104 -10.52 4.93 -1.64
CA PHE A 104 -9.28 4.51 -0.98
C PHE A 104 -9.34 3.13 -0.35
N SER A 105 -10.40 2.81 0.40
CA SER A 105 -10.49 1.53 1.10
C SER A 105 -10.73 0.36 0.15
N PHE A 106 -11.67 0.51 -0.79
CA PHE A 106 -12.12 -0.58 -1.66
C PHE A 106 -11.04 -0.99 -2.67
N ILE A 107 -10.24 -0.05 -3.17
CA ILE A 107 -9.13 -0.33 -4.08
C ILE A 107 -7.95 -0.99 -3.34
N ASN A 108 -7.74 -0.63 -2.07
CA ASN A 108 -6.65 -1.14 -1.23
C ASN A 108 -7.12 -2.29 -0.31
N PHE A 109 -7.63 -3.36 -0.91
CA PHE A 109 -8.05 -4.57 -0.17
C PHE A 109 -6.95 -5.64 -0.03
N TRP A 110 -5.85 -5.46 -0.74
CA TRP A 110 -4.62 -6.23 -0.56
C TRP A 110 -3.60 -5.40 0.23
N PRO A 111 -2.90 -5.99 1.22
CA PRO A 111 -1.87 -5.27 1.96
C PRO A 111 -0.85 -4.61 1.05
N TRP A 112 -0.55 -3.36 1.39
CA TRP A 112 0.51 -2.60 0.78
C TRP A 112 1.05 -1.57 1.76
N TYR A 113 2.36 -1.35 1.76
CA TYR A 113 3.01 -0.48 2.74
C TYR A 113 2.63 1.00 2.54
N ASN A 114 2.42 1.48 1.30
CA ASN A 114 1.92 2.85 1.06
C ASN A 114 0.53 3.06 1.66
N HIS A 115 -0.33 2.05 1.61
CA HIS A 115 -1.63 2.15 2.25
C HIS A 115 -1.49 2.17 3.78
N SER A 116 -0.71 1.24 4.35
CA SER A 116 -0.53 1.10 5.81
C SER A 116 0.05 2.38 6.44
N VAL A 117 1.02 3.03 5.79
CA VAL A 117 1.57 4.30 6.30
C VAL A 117 0.52 5.41 6.36
N ILE A 118 -0.35 5.50 5.36
CA ILE A 118 -1.45 6.49 5.33
C ILE A 118 -2.48 6.19 6.43
N VAL A 119 -2.78 4.91 6.70
CA VAL A 119 -3.68 4.53 7.78
C VAL A 119 -3.12 4.95 9.14
N TYR A 120 -1.85 4.65 9.42
CA TYR A 120 -1.20 5.12 10.65
C TYR A 120 -1.15 6.65 10.73
N ALA A 121 -0.90 7.32 9.60
CA ALA A 121 -0.95 8.78 9.53
C ALA A 121 -2.34 9.34 9.89
N PHE A 122 -3.42 8.71 9.44
CA PHE A 122 -4.78 9.15 9.76
C PHE A 122 -5.14 8.92 11.22
N ILE A 123 -4.67 7.83 11.82
CA ILE A 123 -4.85 7.60 13.25
C ILE A 123 -4.09 8.65 14.06
N ALA A 124 -2.84 8.95 13.67
CA ALA A 124 -2.04 10.03 14.29
C ALA A 124 -2.76 11.39 14.18
N LEU A 125 -3.27 11.72 13.00
CA LEU A 125 -4.02 12.95 12.74
C LEU A 125 -5.31 13.04 13.57
N ALA A 126 -6.05 11.93 13.66
CA ALA A 126 -7.26 11.84 14.48
C ALA A 126 -6.95 12.14 15.94
N PHE A 127 -5.89 11.56 16.50
CA PHE A 127 -5.46 11.85 17.87
C PHE A 127 -4.92 13.27 18.04
N ALA A 128 -4.13 13.78 17.09
CA ALA A 128 -3.61 15.15 17.15
C ALA A 128 -4.74 16.18 17.17
N ILE A 129 -5.71 16.08 16.25
CA ILE A 129 -6.87 16.98 16.20
C ILE A 129 -7.73 16.81 17.46
N LYS A 130 -7.90 15.58 17.96
CA LYS A 130 -8.64 15.33 19.21
C LYS A 130 -7.97 15.96 20.43
N ALA A 131 -6.64 15.88 20.52
CA ALA A 131 -5.86 16.55 21.56
C ALA A 131 -6.04 18.06 21.47
N ILE A 132 -5.96 18.62 20.26
CA ILE A 132 -6.12 20.07 20.03
C ILE A 132 -7.51 20.55 20.44
N MET A 133 -8.58 19.80 20.13
CA MET A 133 -9.97 20.25 20.33
C MET A 133 -10.57 19.95 21.72
N ILE A 134 -9.91 19.16 22.57
CA ILE A 134 -10.41 18.84 23.92
C ILE A 134 -9.85 19.82 24.96
N GLU A 135 -10.68 20.14 25.96
CA GLU A 135 -10.32 21.01 27.09
C GLU A 135 -9.66 20.27 28.27
N LYS A 136 -10.03 19.00 28.51
CA LYS A 136 -9.53 18.19 29.63
C LYS A 136 -8.04 17.87 29.49
N ASN A 137 -7.20 18.44 30.36
CA ASN A 137 -5.74 18.33 30.30
C ASN A 137 -5.20 16.89 30.23
N ARG A 138 -5.65 15.97 31.10
CA ARG A 138 -5.16 14.57 31.10
C ARG A 138 -5.46 13.82 29.80
N GLN A 139 -6.65 14.04 29.23
CA GLN A 139 -7.02 13.44 27.94
C GLN A 139 -6.22 14.07 26.79
N LYS A 140 -5.95 15.37 26.86
CA LYS A 140 -5.11 16.08 25.89
C LYS A 140 -3.68 15.53 25.86
N GLN A 141 -3.07 15.28 27.04
CA GLN A 141 -1.76 14.62 27.13
C GLN A 141 -1.78 13.21 26.52
N LEU A 142 -2.77 12.39 26.88
CA LEU A 142 -2.91 11.04 26.33
C LEU A 142 -3.02 11.06 24.80
N PHE A 143 -3.86 11.92 24.25
CA PHE A 143 -4.04 12.00 22.79
C PHE A 143 -2.80 12.57 22.08
N SER A 144 -2.07 13.52 22.67
CA SER A 144 -0.77 13.97 22.14
C SER A 144 0.26 12.82 22.10
N LEU A 145 0.32 12.00 23.15
CA LEU A 145 1.22 10.85 23.18
C LEU A 145 0.79 9.75 22.18
N LEU A 146 -0.51 9.47 22.07
CA LEU A 146 -1.01 8.52 21.08
C LEU A 146 -0.77 9.01 19.65
N ALA A 147 -0.90 10.31 19.38
CA ALA A 147 -0.52 10.89 18.10
C ALA A 147 0.96 10.63 17.81
N ALA A 148 1.85 10.80 18.79
CA ALA A 148 3.27 10.53 18.66
C ALA A 148 3.57 9.05 18.35
N VAL A 149 2.91 8.11 19.05
CA VAL A 149 3.04 6.66 18.80
C VAL A 149 2.65 6.31 17.37
N PHE A 150 1.51 6.82 16.87
CA PHE A 150 1.07 6.51 15.52
C PHE A 150 1.86 7.25 14.43
N THR A 151 2.43 8.43 14.74
CA THR A 151 3.43 9.06 13.86
C THR A 151 4.69 8.19 13.77
N PHE A 152 5.16 7.62 14.89
CA PHE A 152 6.24 6.64 14.89
C PHE A 152 5.88 5.39 14.05
N PHE A 153 4.69 4.82 14.20
CA PHE A 153 4.27 3.68 13.38
C PHE A 153 4.21 4.01 11.88
N ALA A 154 3.75 5.20 11.51
CA ALA A 154 3.79 5.68 10.14
C ALA A 154 5.25 5.78 9.64
N PHE A 155 6.12 6.43 10.41
CA PHE A 155 7.55 6.60 10.08
C PHE A 155 8.25 5.25 9.93
N PHE A 156 8.04 4.33 10.87
CA PHE A 156 8.61 2.99 10.87
C PHE A 156 7.89 2.00 9.93
N THR A 157 6.94 2.49 9.12
CA THR A 157 6.39 1.80 7.96
C THR A 157 7.00 2.37 6.68
N LYS A 158 6.95 3.70 6.53
CA LYS A 158 7.52 4.44 5.41
C LYS A 158 7.93 5.85 5.85
N GLN A 159 9.19 6.21 5.64
CA GLN A 159 9.80 7.42 6.20
C GLN A 159 9.22 8.73 5.64
N ASP A 160 8.98 8.79 4.32
CA ASP A 160 8.33 9.91 3.65
C ASP A 160 6.91 10.16 4.21
N GLY A 161 6.10 9.10 4.34
CA GLY A 161 4.78 9.16 4.97
C GLY A 161 4.80 9.60 6.42
N GLY A 162 5.67 9.01 7.23
CA GLY A 162 5.83 9.39 8.62
C GLY A 162 6.33 10.82 8.81
N GLY A 163 7.29 11.26 7.99
CA GLY A 163 7.83 12.60 8.02
C GLY A 163 6.77 13.64 7.65
N LEU A 164 5.99 13.39 6.59
CA LEU A 164 4.93 14.31 6.17
C LEU A 164 3.81 14.41 7.21
N ILE A 165 3.37 13.30 7.82
CA ILE A 165 2.36 13.40 8.87
C ILE A 165 2.90 14.07 10.14
N PHE A 166 4.18 13.86 10.46
CA PHE A 166 4.85 14.57 11.54
C PHE A 166 4.81 16.09 11.32
N LEU A 167 5.12 16.55 10.11
CA LEU A 167 5.05 17.97 9.75
C LEU A 167 3.62 18.52 9.85
N ILE A 168 2.63 17.81 9.29
CA ILE A 168 1.22 18.23 9.36
C ILE A 168 0.78 18.37 10.82
N CYS A 169 0.96 17.33 11.64
CA CYS A 169 0.54 17.37 13.03
C CYS A 169 1.30 18.45 13.82
N SER A 170 2.59 18.64 13.55
CA SER A 170 3.40 19.71 14.16
C SER A 170 2.85 21.09 13.84
N ILE A 171 2.50 21.37 12.58
CA ILE A 171 1.89 22.64 12.17
C ILE A 171 0.55 22.87 12.89
N LEU A 172 -0.29 21.84 12.99
CA LEU A 172 -1.56 21.92 13.70
C LEU A 172 -1.37 22.23 15.20
N PHE A 173 -0.41 21.55 15.85
CA PHE A 173 -0.08 21.81 17.25
C PHE A 173 0.52 23.21 17.43
N LEU A 174 1.44 23.65 16.57
CA LEU A 174 2.06 24.97 16.62
C LEU A 174 1.01 26.08 16.51
N TYR A 175 0.03 25.93 15.61
CA TYR A 175 -1.11 26.85 15.55
C TYR A 175 -1.91 26.87 16.87
N SER A 176 -2.17 25.69 17.47
CA SER A 176 -2.82 25.62 18.78
C SER A 176 -1.98 26.24 19.90
N VAL A 177 -0.65 26.12 19.85
CA VAL A 177 0.27 26.75 20.81
C VAL A 177 0.25 28.25 20.65
N TRP A 178 0.23 28.75 19.41
CA TRP A 178 0.17 30.17 19.14
C TRP A 178 -1.11 30.81 19.71
N LEU A 179 -2.25 30.14 19.58
CA LEU A 179 -3.54 30.57 20.15
C LEU A 179 -3.61 30.45 21.68
N GLU A 180 -3.30 29.27 22.23
CA GLU A 180 -3.60 28.95 23.64
C GLU A 180 -2.40 29.16 24.58
N LYS A 181 -1.20 29.37 24.04
CA LYS A 181 0.08 29.44 24.76
C LYS A 181 0.45 28.16 25.55
N LYS A 182 -0.20 27.03 25.26
CA LYS A 182 0.02 25.73 25.93
C LYS A 182 1.00 24.83 25.16
N TRP A 183 2.30 25.13 25.27
CA TRP A 183 3.40 24.42 24.56
C TRP A 183 3.62 22.97 24.99
N GLN A 184 3.26 22.59 26.22
CA GLN A 184 3.48 21.25 26.78
C GLN A 184 2.95 20.10 25.90
N TYR A 185 1.82 20.30 25.21
CA TYR A 185 1.19 19.26 24.39
C TYR A 185 1.92 19.06 23.05
N PHE A 186 2.46 20.14 22.50
CA PHE A 186 3.33 20.09 21.33
C PHE A 186 4.65 19.38 21.68
N LEU A 187 5.25 19.70 22.84
CA LEU A 187 6.46 19.00 23.27
C LEU A 187 6.21 17.53 23.58
N LEU A 188 5.07 17.18 24.18
CA LEU A 188 4.76 15.77 24.40
C LEU A 188 4.63 15.01 23.07
N TYR A 189 4.05 15.65 22.05
CA TYR A 189 3.96 15.07 20.71
C TYR A 189 5.34 14.93 20.03
N VAL A 190 6.09 16.02 19.93
CA VAL A 190 7.40 16.04 19.26
C VAL A 190 8.42 15.22 20.02
N GLY A 191 8.55 15.46 21.33
CA GLY A 191 9.45 14.73 22.21
C GLY A 191 9.09 13.24 22.27
N GLY A 192 7.80 12.90 22.35
CA GLY A 192 7.36 11.50 22.28
C GLY A 192 7.76 10.84 20.96
N THR A 193 7.55 11.50 19.83
CA THR A 193 7.90 10.98 18.50
C THR A 193 9.41 10.78 18.39
N ALA A 194 10.20 11.76 18.83
CA ALA A 194 11.66 11.70 18.84
C ALA A 194 12.18 10.56 19.74
N VAL A 195 11.60 10.36 20.92
CA VAL A 195 11.96 9.26 21.82
C VAL A 195 11.67 7.90 21.20
N PHE A 196 10.48 7.69 20.61
CA PHE A 196 10.16 6.41 19.97
C PHE A 196 11.06 6.12 18.77
N ILE A 197 11.30 7.10 17.90
CA ILE A 197 12.20 6.95 16.75
C ILE A 197 13.62 6.66 17.25
N SER A 198 14.14 7.44 18.19
CA SER A 198 15.51 7.27 18.71
C SER A 198 15.68 5.92 19.39
N ALA A 199 14.70 5.46 20.18
CA ALA A 199 14.74 4.14 20.80
C ALA A 199 14.80 3.01 19.76
N ALA A 200 14.00 3.11 18.68
CA ALA A 200 14.04 2.13 17.59
C ALA A 200 15.39 2.17 16.86
N VAL A 201 15.88 3.36 16.49
CA VAL A 201 17.16 3.53 15.81
C VAL A 201 18.32 2.98 16.65
N LEU A 202 18.38 3.29 17.95
CA LEU A 202 19.39 2.76 18.87
C LEU A 202 19.32 1.24 19.01
N TYR A 203 18.12 0.67 19.03
CA TYR A 203 17.96 -0.79 19.10
C TYR A 203 18.44 -1.48 17.82
N PHE A 204 18.18 -0.89 16.65
CA PHE A 204 18.49 -1.50 15.35
C PHE A 204 19.86 -1.13 14.79
N SER A 205 20.54 -0.09 15.30
CA SER A 205 21.87 0.35 14.85
C SER A 205 22.99 -0.67 15.08
N ARG A 206 22.76 -1.69 15.92
CA ARG A 206 23.67 -2.83 16.11
C ARG A 206 23.60 -3.87 14.97
N TYR A 207 22.66 -3.72 14.04
CA TYR A 207 22.51 -4.57 12.86
C TYR A 207 22.70 -3.72 11.59
N ASP A 208 22.66 -4.33 10.40
CA ASP A 208 22.77 -3.62 9.12
C ASP A 208 21.49 -2.84 8.72
N PHE A 209 20.87 -2.18 9.71
CA PHE A 209 19.64 -1.38 9.57
C PHE A 209 19.83 -0.10 8.75
N SER A 210 21.07 0.34 8.57
CA SER A 210 21.41 1.52 7.75
C SER A 210 20.79 1.45 6.35
N TYR A 211 20.59 0.23 5.85
CA TYR A 211 19.95 -0.04 4.57
C TYR A 211 18.53 0.55 4.43
N TRP A 212 17.77 0.62 5.53
CA TRP A 212 16.42 1.18 5.53
C TRP A 212 16.39 2.67 5.16
N PHE A 213 17.44 3.43 5.48
CA PHE A 213 17.50 4.86 5.20
C PHE A 213 17.85 5.20 3.75
N ASN A 214 18.48 4.26 3.03
CA ASN A 214 18.81 4.35 1.60
C ASN A 214 19.08 5.80 1.13
N HIS A 215 20.13 6.41 1.67
CA HIS A 215 20.46 7.86 1.58
C HIS A 215 20.83 8.36 0.17
N GLY A 216 20.41 7.69 -0.91
CA GLY A 216 20.84 8.03 -2.26
C GLY A 216 22.32 7.73 -2.48
N HIS A 217 22.83 6.68 -1.85
CA HIS A 217 24.15 6.17 -2.15
C HIS A 217 24.09 5.37 -3.46
N PRO A 218 25.13 5.42 -4.31
CA PRO A 218 25.18 4.63 -5.53
C PRO A 218 24.78 3.17 -5.28
N PRO A 219 23.85 2.60 -6.07
CA PRO A 219 23.32 3.09 -7.34
C PRO A 219 22.07 3.99 -7.26
N HIS A 220 21.62 4.38 -6.06
CA HIS A 220 20.38 5.12 -5.87
C HIS A 220 20.59 6.64 -5.97
N ASN A 221 19.68 7.32 -6.66
CA ASN A 221 19.55 8.78 -6.59
C ASN A 221 18.65 9.20 -5.41
N ALA A 222 18.69 10.49 -5.05
CA ALA A 222 17.76 11.03 -4.07
C ALA A 222 16.31 10.74 -4.48
N ARG A 223 15.54 10.11 -3.59
CA ARG A 223 14.12 9.75 -3.82
C ARG A 223 13.16 10.95 -3.86
N VAL A 224 13.68 12.13 -3.53
CA VAL A 224 12.96 13.41 -3.46
C VAL A 224 13.70 14.38 -4.38
N SER A 225 13.15 14.59 -5.57
CA SER A 225 13.63 15.59 -6.53
C SER A 225 12.58 16.70 -6.65
N ALA A 226 12.98 17.93 -6.36
CA ALA A 226 12.09 19.08 -6.54
C ALA A 226 11.67 19.21 -8.02
N GLY A 227 12.56 18.90 -8.96
CA GLY A 227 12.25 18.88 -10.39
C GLY A 227 11.16 17.86 -10.72
N ASP A 228 11.26 16.63 -10.20
CA ASP A 228 10.27 15.58 -10.46
C ASP A 228 8.91 15.94 -9.83
N MET A 229 8.91 16.55 -8.65
CA MET A 229 7.69 17.06 -8.01
C MET A 229 7.01 18.14 -8.83
N LEU A 230 7.77 19.12 -9.32
CA LEU A 230 7.21 20.19 -10.16
C LEU A 230 6.70 19.60 -11.48
N ASN A 231 7.44 18.70 -12.11
CA ASN A 231 7.05 18.07 -13.36
C ASN A 231 5.75 17.26 -13.21
N ILE A 232 5.63 16.41 -12.18
CA ILE A 232 4.43 15.62 -11.93
C ILE A 232 3.24 16.50 -11.50
N PHE A 233 3.48 17.54 -10.70
CA PHE A 233 2.40 18.43 -10.26
C PHE A 233 1.86 19.30 -11.39
N PHE A 234 2.73 19.92 -12.20
CA PHE A 234 2.33 20.80 -13.29
C PHE A 234 1.93 20.02 -14.54
N GLY A 235 2.66 18.96 -14.89
CA GLY A 235 2.37 18.08 -16.03
C GLY A 235 1.10 17.26 -15.85
N ASP A 236 0.89 16.68 -14.66
CA ASP A 236 -0.22 15.77 -14.38
C ASP A 236 -1.17 16.31 -13.29
N SER A 237 -1.64 15.46 -12.38
CA SER A 237 -2.25 15.85 -11.09
C SER A 237 -3.44 16.81 -11.15
N GLN A 238 -4.29 16.68 -12.16
CA GLN A 238 -5.41 17.60 -12.41
C GLN A 238 -6.36 17.76 -11.21
N TRP A 239 -6.68 16.66 -10.52
CA TRP A 239 -7.56 16.69 -9.34
C TRP A 239 -6.92 17.42 -8.15
N LEU A 240 -5.62 17.26 -7.91
CA LEU A 240 -4.94 18.00 -6.84
C LEU A 240 -4.96 19.50 -7.12
N LYS A 241 -4.62 19.90 -8.36
CA LYS A 241 -4.68 21.30 -8.80
C LYS A 241 -6.07 21.89 -8.62
N PHE A 242 -7.10 21.15 -9.04
CA PHE A 242 -8.50 21.55 -8.87
C PHE A 242 -8.86 21.76 -7.38
N TYR A 243 -8.49 20.83 -6.50
CA TYR A 243 -8.79 20.99 -5.07
C TYR A 243 -8.05 22.14 -4.42
N PHE A 244 -6.76 22.32 -4.71
CA PHE A 244 -6.02 23.49 -4.22
C PHE A 244 -6.71 24.78 -4.64
N PHE A 245 -7.06 24.90 -5.92
CA PHE A 245 -7.73 26.09 -6.44
C PHE A 245 -9.07 26.36 -5.73
N ILE A 246 -9.94 25.36 -5.65
CA ILE A 246 -11.28 25.52 -5.04
C ILE A 246 -11.21 25.79 -3.53
N ILE A 247 -10.31 25.13 -2.80
CA ILE A 247 -10.13 25.38 -1.36
C ILE A 247 -9.65 26.81 -1.12
N LEU A 248 -8.69 27.29 -1.92
CA LEU A 248 -8.22 28.67 -1.82
C LEU A 248 -9.34 29.66 -2.15
N LEU A 249 -10.11 29.41 -3.20
CA LEU A 249 -11.24 30.26 -3.60
C LEU A 249 -12.29 30.37 -2.48
N ILE A 250 -12.62 29.25 -1.83
CA ILE A 250 -13.56 29.21 -0.70
C ILE A 250 -12.99 29.86 0.55
N ALA A 251 -11.67 29.85 0.73
CA ALA A 251 -11.03 30.54 1.85
C ALA A 251 -11.00 32.06 1.67
N LEU A 252 -11.09 32.59 0.43
CA LEU A 252 -10.99 34.04 0.14
C LEU A 252 -11.94 34.92 0.97
N PRO A 253 -13.25 34.61 1.14
CA PRO A 253 -14.14 35.42 1.99
C PRO A 253 -13.66 35.47 3.44
N ALA A 254 -13.15 34.36 3.97
CA ALA A 254 -12.61 34.28 5.33
C ALA A 254 -11.32 35.11 5.48
N LEU A 255 -10.53 35.27 4.41
CA LEU A 255 -9.36 36.15 4.41
C LEU A 255 -9.72 37.63 4.51
N LYS A 256 -10.91 38.06 4.07
CA LYS A 256 -11.37 39.46 4.27
C LYS A 256 -11.57 39.77 5.75
N GLN A 257 -11.94 38.78 6.56
CA GLN A 257 -12.08 38.87 8.02
C GLN A 257 -10.98 38.05 8.72
N TRP A 258 -9.74 38.19 8.25
CA TRP A 258 -8.58 37.39 8.66
C TRP A 258 -8.40 37.26 10.18
N LYS A 259 -8.59 38.35 10.94
CA LYS A 259 -8.43 38.33 12.40
C LYS A 259 -9.44 37.40 13.09
N ASP A 260 -10.68 37.41 12.62
CA ASP A 260 -11.75 36.58 13.18
C ASP A 260 -11.59 35.13 12.71
N PHE A 261 -11.25 34.93 11.43
CA PHE A 261 -10.97 33.62 10.88
C PHE A 261 -9.84 32.91 11.63
N ILE A 262 -8.70 33.59 11.84
CA ILE A 262 -7.57 33.00 12.58
C ILE A 262 -7.95 32.61 14.01
N ARG A 263 -8.86 33.36 14.65
CA ARG A 263 -9.34 33.04 16.00
C ARG A 263 -10.31 31.86 16.03
N ASN A 264 -10.95 31.56 14.90
CA ASN A 264 -11.78 30.37 14.74
C ASN A 264 -10.90 29.12 14.58
N LYS A 265 -10.51 28.59 15.74
CA LYS A 265 -9.62 27.43 15.88
C LYS A 265 -10.02 26.24 15.02
N ARG A 266 -11.31 25.93 14.97
CA ARG A 266 -11.84 24.76 14.26
C ARG A 266 -11.64 24.90 12.76
N ASP A 267 -12.03 26.04 12.21
CA ASP A 267 -12.04 26.24 10.76
C ASP A 267 -10.61 26.37 10.21
N VAL A 268 -9.69 26.99 10.96
CA VAL A 268 -8.27 27.04 10.60
C VAL A 268 -7.61 25.67 10.67
N ILE A 269 -7.86 24.88 11.73
CA ILE A 269 -7.35 23.50 11.81
C ILE A 269 -7.89 22.67 10.63
N PHE A 270 -9.16 22.83 10.26
CA PHE A 270 -9.73 22.12 9.11
C PHE A 270 -9.06 22.55 7.79
N LEU A 271 -8.83 23.84 7.58
CA LEU A 271 -8.12 24.34 6.40
C LEU A 271 -6.68 23.81 6.35
N LEU A 272 -5.90 23.99 7.43
CA LEU A 272 -4.50 23.55 7.51
C LEU A 272 -4.36 22.04 7.36
N MET A 273 -5.27 21.26 7.95
CA MET A 273 -5.31 19.82 7.77
C MET A 273 -5.55 19.45 6.30
N THR A 274 -6.56 20.05 5.67
CA THR A 274 -6.92 19.72 4.28
C THR A 274 -5.78 20.08 3.32
N LEU A 275 -5.18 21.28 3.48
CA LEU A 275 -4.01 21.67 2.70
C LEU A 275 -2.81 20.76 2.95
N GLY A 276 -2.55 20.41 4.21
CA GLY A 276 -1.49 19.48 4.59
C GLY A 276 -1.65 18.11 3.92
N VAL A 277 -2.86 17.55 3.92
CA VAL A 277 -3.18 16.27 3.26
C VAL A 277 -3.03 16.36 1.74
N LEU A 278 -3.38 17.48 1.11
CA LEU A 278 -3.17 17.69 -0.33
C LEU A 278 -1.67 17.81 -0.68
N CYS A 279 -0.89 18.54 0.11
CA CYS A 279 0.57 18.60 -0.04
C CYS A 279 1.19 17.22 0.15
N MET A 280 0.72 16.45 1.14
CA MET A 280 1.17 15.07 1.36
C MET A 280 0.89 14.21 0.13
N ALA A 281 -0.29 14.31 -0.46
CA ALA A 281 -0.64 13.57 -1.67
C ALA A 281 0.23 13.96 -2.87
N ALA A 282 0.50 15.26 -3.08
CA ALA A 282 1.36 15.75 -4.15
C ALA A 282 2.79 15.19 -4.03
N ILE A 283 3.36 15.16 -2.82
CA ILE A 283 4.69 14.59 -2.58
C ILE A 283 4.68 13.07 -2.77
N PHE A 284 3.62 12.40 -2.31
CA PHE A 284 3.48 10.94 -2.42
C PHE A 284 3.45 10.42 -3.85
N GLN A 285 2.95 11.21 -4.81
CA GLN A 285 2.96 10.83 -6.22
C GLN A 285 4.38 10.62 -6.77
N VAL A 286 5.37 11.34 -6.22
CA VAL A 286 6.77 11.25 -6.67
C VAL A 286 7.55 10.22 -5.87
N THR A 287 7.28 10.10 -4.57
CA THR A 287 7.98 9.16 -3.69
C THR A 287 7.38 7.75 -3.70
N SER A 288 6.28 7.54 -4.42
CA SER A 288 5.61 6.25 -4.59
C SER A 288 5.26 6.01 -6.05
N TYR A 289 6.09 5.25 -6.76
CA TYR A 289 5.86 4.82 -8.15
C TYR A 289 4.70 3.80 -8.33
N THR A 290 3.66 3.89 -7.49
CA THR A 290 2.47 3.06 -7.60
C THR A 290 1.50 3.67 -8.61
N PRO A 291 0.63 2.86 -9.25
CA PRO A 291 -0.30 3.35 -10.28
C PRO A 291 -1.09 4.57 -9.82
N ASP A 292 -1.37 5.49 -10.74
CA ASP A 292 -1.96 6.82 -10.51
C ASP A 292 -3.21 6.82 -9.60
N ASN A 293 -3.96 5.71 -9.59
CA ASN A 293 -5.21 5.55 -8.85
C ASN A 293 -5.06 4.97 -7.42
N SER A 294 -3.85 4.68 -6.95
CA SER A 294 -3.64 4.01 -5.65
C SER A 294 -3.57 4.96 -4.44
N ASN A 295 -3.23 6.24 -4.66
CA ASN A 295 -2.99 7.24 -3.61
C ASN A 295 -4.07 8.36 -3.58
N ILE A 296 -5.33 7.99 -3.79
CA ILE A 296 -6.47 8.91 -3.94
C ILE A 296 -7.25 9.20 -2.63
N PHE A 297 -6.55 9.14 -1.48
CA PHE A 297 -7.16 9.39 -0.17
C PHE A 297 -7.58 10.86 0.04
N PHE A 298 -6.89 11.80 -0.62
CA PHE A 298 -7.07 13.23 -0.43
C PHE A 298 -8.42 13.76 -0.93
N HIS A 299 -9.06 13.09 -1.90
CA HIS A 299 -10.39 13.46 -2.41
C HIS A 299 -11.42 13.59 -1.28
N SER A 300 -11.38 12.69 -0.30
CA SER A 300 -12.36 12.67 0.80
C SER A 300 -12.19 13.84 1.76
N PHE A 301 -10.94 14.28 1.99
CA PHE A 301 -10.64 15.45 2.83
C PHE A 301 -11.05 16.74 2.12
N ALA A 302 -10.69 16.88 0.84
CA ALA A 302 -11.08 18.03 0.04
C ALA A 302 -12.61 18.14 -0.10
N PHE A 303 -13.29 17.02 -0.37
CA PHE A 303 -14.75 16.96 -0.41
C PHE A 303 -15.38 17.37 0.93
N ALA A 304 -14.87 16.85 2.04
CA ALA A 304 -15.39 17.20 3.37
C ALA A 304 -15.26 18.69 3.66
N PHE A 305 -14.11 19.29 3.34
CA PHE A 305 -13.87 20.72 3.53
C PHE A 305 -14.77 21.56 2.62
N PHE A 306 -14.78 21.26 1.32
CA PHE A 306 -15.57 21.96 0.30
C PHE A 306 -17.04 22.03 0.69
N PHE A 307 -17.68 20.88 0.94
CA PHE A 307 -19.10 20.85 1.26
C PHE A 307 -19.42 21.40 2.66
N SER A 308 -18.50 21.29 3.62
CA SER A 308 -18.68 21.92 4.93
C SER A 308 -18.71 23.44 4.81
N ALA A 309 -17.77 24.01 4.05
CA ALA A 309 -17.72 25.45 3.82
C ALA A 309 -18.89 25.92 2.93
N LEU A 310 -19.23 25.19 1.87
CA LEU A 310 -20.35 25.52 0.99
C LEU A 310 -21.68 25.61 1.76
N LEU A 311 -21.94 24.69 2.70
CA LEU A 311 -23.14 24.73 3.53
C LEU A 311 -23.23 25.94 4.46
N THR A 312 -22.10 26.59 4.78
CA THR A 312 -22.12 27.84 5.57
C THR A 312 -22.49 29.06 4.74
N VAL A 313 -22.32 29.00 3.42
CA VAL A 313 -22.59 30.10 2.49
C VAL A 313 -23.97 29.96 1.84
N LEU A 314 -24.46 28.74 1.66
CA LEU A 314 -25.77 28.49 1.07
C LEU A 314 -26.90 28.90 2.04
N PRO A 315 -27.83 29.78 1.64
CA PRO A 315 -28.95 30.23 2.46
C PRO A 315 -30.09 29.19 2.53
N VAL A 316 -29.75 27.91 2.62
CA VAL A 316 -30.72 26.81 2.56
C VAL A 316 -30.73 26.09 3.90
N GLN A 317 -31.89 26.04 4.56
CA GLN A 317 -32.11 25.14 5.68
C GLN A 317 -32.18 23.71 5.14
N VAL A 318 -31.04 23.03 5.13
CA VAL A 318 -30.98 21.74 4.48
C VAL A 318 -31.32 20.62 5.47
N ASN A 319 -32.34 19.84 5.13
CA ASN A 319 -32.67 18.62 5.85
C ASN A 319 -31.52 17.62 5.73
N LEU A 320 -31.10 17.06 6.87
CA LEU A 320 -29.97 16.11 6.95
C LEU A 320 -30.11 14.93 6.00
N PHE A 321 -31.30 14.33 5.91
CA PHE A 321 -31.57 13.21 5.02
C PHE A 321 -31.42 13.61 3.56
N LYS A 322 -31.92 14.79 3.17
CA LYS A 322 -31.80 15.30 1.80
C LYS A 322 -30.34 15.56 1.41
N ILE A 323 -29.54 16.22 2.27
CA ILE A 323 -28.09 16.38 2.01
C ILE A 323 -27.44 15.01 1.82
N SER A 324 -27.67 14.12 2.79
CA SER A 324 -27.02 12.82 2.81
C SER A 324 -27.31 12.02 1.54
N ALA A 325 -28.57 12.01 1.10
CA ALA A 325 -28.99 11.32 -0.11
C ALA A 325 -28.39 11.94 -1.37
N VAL A 326 -28.50 13.26 -1.55
CA VAL A 326 -27.99 13.96 -2.74
C VAL A 326 -26.48 13.80 -2.87
N LEU A 327 -25.73 14.03 -1.79
CA LEU A 327 -24.27 13.88 -1.81
C LEU A 327 -23.85 12.43 -2.03
N SER A 328 -24.54 11.47 -1.42
CA SER A 328 -24.20 10.05 -1.60
C SER A 328 -24.48 9.58 -3.04
N ILE A 329 -25.61 9.97 -3.63
CA ILE A 329 -25.93 9.67 -5.03
C ILE A 329 -24.90 10.33 -5.95
N GLY A 330 -24.54 11.59 -5.70
CA GLY A 330 -23.50 12.29 -6.45
C GLY A 330 -22.14 11.60 -6.38
N VAL A 331 -21.73 11.14 -5.19
CA VAL A 331 -20.48 10.37 -5.01
C VAL A 331 -20.53 9.04 -5.76
N MET A 332 -21.63 8.30 -5.68
CA MET A 332 -21.79 7.04 -6.40
C MET A 332 -21.71 7.25 -7.91
N LEU A 333 -22.39 8.27 -8.44
CA LEU A 333 -22.33 8.63 -9.86
C LEU A 333 -20.92 9.02 -10.30
N TRP A 334 -20.26 9.89 -9.53
CA TRP A 334 -18.92 10.39 -9.84
C TRP A 334 -17.85 9.28 -9.83
N TRP A 335 -17.96 8.31 -8.93
CA TRP A 335 -17.03 7.17 -8.84
C TRP A 335 -17.55 5.88 -9.47
N SER A 336 -18.51 6.01 -10.39
CA SER A 336 -19.24 4.88 -10.98
C SER A 336 -18.36 3.89 -11.72
N GLN A 337 -17.30 4.37 -12.37
CA GLN A 337 -16.36 3.53 -13.13
C GLN A 337 -15.82 2.34 -12.30
N LEU A 338 -15.53 2.56 -11.01
CA LEU A 338 -14.92 1.52 -10.17
C LEU A 338 -15.81 0.30 -10.02
N TYR A 339 -17.08 0.50 -9.65
CA TYR A 339 -18.01 -0.63 -9.48
C TYR A 339 -18.64 -1.07 -10.81
N TRP A 340 -18.75 -0.17 -11.79
CA TRP A 340 -19.25 -0.50 -13.13
C TRP A 340 -18.41 -1.59 -13.81
N ASN A 341 -17.08 -1.50 -13.71
CA ASN A 341 -16.17 -2.52 -14.25
C ASN A 341 -16.42 -3.92 -13.65
N TYR A 342 -16.84 -4.00 -12.39
CA TYR A 342 -17.23 -5.28 -11.77
C TYR A 342 -18.64 -5.69 -12.22
N MET A 343 -19.58 -4.75 -12.32
CA MET A 343 -20.94 -5.02 -12.79
C MET A 343 -20.98 -5.52 -14.24
N GLN A 344 -20.13 -5.00 -15.13
CA GLN A 344 -20.03 -5.47 -16.52
C GLN A 344 -19.75 -6.99 -16.59
N ARG A 345 -18.91 -7.52 -15.69
CA ARG A 345 -18.62 -8.95 -15.60
C ARG A 345 -19.84 -9.78 -15.17
N ILE A 346 -20.64 -9.25 -14.24
CA ILE A 346 -21.84 -9.93 -13.73
C ILE A 346 -22.97 -9.88 -14.76
N LEU A 347 -23.17 -8.71 -15.36
CA LEU A 347 -24.22 -8.46 -16.35
C LEU A 347 -23.91 -9.10 -17.71
N ARG A 348 -22.71 -9.69 -17.89
CA ARG A 348 -22.22 -10.25 -19.15
C ARG A 348 -22.45 -9.30 -20.31
N ILE A 349 -22.20 -8.01 -20.07
CA ILE A 349 -22.21 -7.01 -21.14
C ILE A 349 -20.98 -7.35 -21.97
N ASN A 350 -21.19 -8.15 -23.02
CA ASN A 350 -20.14 -8.53 -23.96
C ASN A 350 -19.62 -7.23 -24.56
N GLU A 351 -18.38 -6.85 -24.22
CA GLU A 351 -17.62 -6.00 -25.12
C GLU A 351 -17.61 -6.74 -26.45
N SER A 352 -18.06 -6.09 -27.53
CA SER A 352 -17.87 -6.63 -28.86
C SER A 352 -16.38 -6.93 -28.96
N THR A 353 -16.02 -8.21 -29.01
CA THR A 353 -14.69 -8.59 -29.46
C THR A 353 -14.61 -7.99 -30.85
N GLY A 354 -13.78 -6.95 -31.02
CA GLY A 354 -13.68 -6.13 -32.23
C GLY A 354 -13.35 -6.96 -33.44
N ALA A 355 -14.31 -7.73 -33.92
CA ALA A 355 -14.25 -8.45 -35.16
C ALA A 355 -14.07 -7.36 -36.20
N MET A 356 -12.96 -7.41 -36.92
CA MET A 356 -12.71 -6.49 -38.03
C MET A 356 -13.82 -6.76 -39.03
N ALA A 357 -14.79 -5.86 -39.07
CA ALA A 357 -15.89 -5.90 -40.00
C ALA A 357 -15.53 -4.94 -41.13
N THR A 358 -15.63 -5.39 -42.37
CA THR A 358 -15.40 -4.55 -43.54
C THR A 358 -16.72 -3.91 -43.96
N SER A 359 -16.70 -2.63 -44.28
CA SER A 359 -17.81 -1.91 -44.88
C SER A 359 -18.15 -2.49 -46.26
N ALA A 360 -19.30 -2.12 -46.80
CA ALA A 360 -19.68 -2.48 -48.18
C ALA A 360 -18.73 -1.91 -49.25
N THR A 361 -17.92 -0.90 -48.91
CA THR A 361 -16.86 -0.31 -49.75
C THR A 361 -15.51 -0.99 -49.58
N GLY A 362 -15.39 -1.97 -48.67
CA GLY A 362 -14.15 -2.71 -48.40
C GLY A 362 -13.22 -2.06 -47.38
N GLU A 363 -13.65 -0.99 -46.71
CA GLU A 363 -12.89 -0.31 -45.65
C GLU A 363 -13.11 -1.00 -44.30
N ASP A 364 -12.09 -1.05 -43.43
CA ASP A 364 -12.28 -1.55 -42.07
C ASP A 364 -13.20 -0.61 -41.27
N ILE A 365 -14.25 -1.17 -40.65
CA ILE A 365 -15.13 -0.44 -39.75
C ILE A 365 -14.38 -0.21 -38.45
N VAL A 366 -13.93 1.02 -38.25
CA VAL A 366 -13.20 1.43 -37.05
C VAL A 366 -14.17 1.91 -35.96
N ASP A 367 -14.12 1.27 -34.79
CA ASP A 367 -14.84 1.62 -33.57
C ASP A 367 -13.88 1.77 -32.37
N MET A 368 -14.41 2.13 -31.20
CA MET A 368 -13.61 2.29 -29.98
C MET A 368 -12.90 0.98 -29.54
N HIS A 369 -13.34 -0.18 -30.02
CA HIS A 369 -12.82 -1.49 -29.64
C HIS A 369 -11.72 -2.01 -30.59
N ASN A 370 -11.68 -1.53 -31.84
CA ASN A 370 -10.69 -1.94 -32.85
C ASN A 370 -9.86 -0.76 -33.44
N ALA A 371 -10.05 0.48 -32.97
CA ALA A 371 -9.26 1.66 -33.37
C ALA A 371 -7.74 1.54 -33.11
N ALA A 372 -7.34 0.62 -32.23
CA ALA A 372 -5.95 0.22 -32.06
C ALA A 372 -5.84 -1.30 -32.15
N ILE A 373 -4.90 -1.78 -32.96
CA ILE A 373 -4.54 -3.20 -33.01
C ILE A 373 -3.91 -3.57 -31.66
N LYS A 374 -4.67 -4.27 -30.82
CA LYS A 374 -4.18 -4.75 -29.53
C LYS A 374 -3.22 -5.91 -29.78
N THR A 375 -1.95 -5.76 -29.39
CA THR A 375 -0.99 -6.87 -29.37
C THR A 375 -1.48 -7.91 -28.36
N ALA A 376 -1.52 -9.19 -28.76
CA ALA A 376 -1.97 -10.25 -27.88
C ALA A 376 -1.11 -10.29 -26.61
N SER A 377 -1.76 -10.18 -25.44
CA SER A 377 -1.08 -10.37 -24.16
C SER A 377 -0.64 -11.83 -24.03
N ILE A 378 0.61 -12.04 -23.63
CA ILE A 378 1.14 -13.38 -23.31
C ILE A 378 0.57 -13.89 -21.98
N ALA A 379 0.05 -12.99 -21.12
CA ALA A 379 -0.47 -13.35 -19.81
C ALA A 379 -1.88 -13.95 -19.89
N ILE A 380 -2.09 -15.05 -19.15
CA ILE A 380 -3.40 -15.72 -19.05
C ILE A 380 -4.38 -14.79 -18.30
N PRO A 381 -5.56 -14.48 -18.87
CA PRO A 381 -6.56 -13.65 -18.19
C PRO A 381 -6.98 -14.22 -16.84
N GLN A 382 -7.10 -13.36 -15.82
CA GLN A 382 -7.45 -13.77 -14.45
C GLN A 382 -8.79 -14.50 -14.33
N GLY A 383 -9.71 -14.31 -15.28
CA GLY A 383 -10.98 -15.05 -15.34
C GLY A 383 -10.82 -16.55 -15.61
N ASN A 384 -9.68 -16.95 -16.18
CA ASN A 384 -9.35 -18.35 -16.49
C ASN A 384 -8.42 -18.99 -15.45
N TRP A 385 -8.15 -18.30 -14.33
CA TRP A 385 -7.29 -18.82 -13.28
C TRP A 385 -8.04 -19.84 -12.42
N VAL A 386 -7.31 -20.84 -11.94
CA VAL A 386 -7.88 -22.01 -11.24
C VAL A 386 -7.49 -21.99 -9.76
N GLY A 387 -8.29 -22.66 -8.92
CA GLY A 387 -7.92 -22.94 -7.54
C GLY A 387 -6.83 -24.01 -7.44
N THR A 388 -6.22 -24.14 -6.27
CA THR A 388 -5.24 -25.20 -5.97
C THR A 388 -5.64 -25.94 -4.69
N ASN A 389 -5.06 -27.12 -4.47
CA ASN A 389 -5.23 -27.88 -3.23
C ASN A 389 -4.31 -27.41 -2.10
N VAL A 390 -3.45 -26.42 -2.37
CA VAL A 390 -2.48 -25.89 -1.43
C VAL A 390 -3.16 -25.01 -0.38
N LYS A 391 -2.95 -25.30 0.91
CA LYS A 391 -3.69 -24.67 2.02
C LYS A 391 -3.46 -23.16 2.11
N THR A 392 -2.24 -22.71 1.84
CA THR A 392 -1.80 -21.30 1.82
C THR A 392 -2.49 -20.49 0.72
N LEU A 393 -2.94 -21.14 -0.36
CA LEU A 393 -3.70 -20.54 -1.46
C LEU A 393 -5.23 -20.69 -1.30
N HIS A 394 -5.73 -21.04 -0.11
CA HIS A 394 -7.18 -21.10 0.13
C HIS A 394 -7.86 -19.75 -0.21
N LYS A 395 -8.94 -19.83 -1.01
CA LYS A 395 -9.65 -18.70 -1.64
C LYS A 395 -8.83 -17.85 -2.61
N ILE A 396 -7.68 -18.34 -3.06
CA ILE A 396 -6.83 -17.67 -4.06
C ILE A 396 -6.74 -18.52 -5.33
N THR A 397 -6.90 -17.90 -6.50
CA THR A 397 -6.64 -18.55 -7.79
C THR A 397 -5.29 -18.16 -8.38
N VAL A 398 -4.72 -19.04 -9.20
CA VAL A 398 -3.46 -18.85 -9.95
C VAL A 398 -3.63 -19.37 -11.38
N PRO A 399 -2.75 -19.01 -12.34
CA PRO A 399 -2.78 -19.62 -13.66
C PRO A 399 -2.67 -21.14 -13.60
N GLU A 400 -3.38 -21.86 -14.46
CA GLU A 400 -3.36 -23.34 -14.50
C GLU A 400 -1.94 -23.92 -14.65
N PRO A 401 -1.04 -23.38 -15.50
CA PRO A 401 0.34 -23.86 -15.56
C PRO A 401 1.10 -23.68 -14.24
N THR A 402 0.79 -22.62 -13.48
CA THR A 402 1.35 -22.38 -12.15
C THR A 402 0.84 -23.40 -11.14
N ALA A 403 -0.47 -23.67 -11.12
CA ALA A 403 -1.05 -24.69 -10.24
C ALA A 403 -0.41 -26.07 -10.47
N LYS A 404 -0.35 -26.51 -11.72
CA LYS A 404 0.29 -27.77 -12.12
C LYS A 404 1.78 -27.79 -11.77
N GLY A 405 2.48 -26.67 -11.92
CA GLY A 405 3.89 -26.53 -11.55
C GLY A 405 4.14 -26.68 -10.05
N ILE A 406 3.29 -26.06 -9.22
CA ILE A 406 3.34 -26.23 -7.76
C ILE A 406 3.10 -27.69 -7.37
N ASP A 407 2.10 -28.35 -7.98
CA ASP A 407 1.83 -29.76 -7.69
C ASP A 407 3.01 -30.67 -8.06
N ARG A 408 3.63 -30.47 -9.23
CA ARG A 408 4.84 -31.24 -9.61
C ARG A 408 5.99 -30.99 -8.64
N MET A 409 6.22 -29.72 -8.28
CA MET A 409 7.28 -29.33 -7.36
C MET A 409 7.07 -29.91 -5.95
N LEU A 410 5.86 -29.89 -5.39
CA LEU A 410 5.56 -30.50 -4.08
C LEU A 410 5.75 -32.03 -4.07
N ASN A 411 5.73 -32.66 -5.25
CA ASN A 411 5.92 -34.09 -5.42
C ASN A 411 7.36 -34.52 -5.69
N LEU A 412 8.33 -33.59 -5.70
CA LEU A 412 9.75 -33.94 -5.86
C LEU A 412 10.25 -34.81 -4.70
N ASP A 413 11.03 -35.84 -5.03
CA ASP A 413 11.54 -36.82 -4.06
C ASP A 413 12.34 -36.21 -2.92
N VAL A 414 13.06 -35.10 -3.18
CA VAL A 414 13.83 -34.38 -2.17
C VAL A 414 12.98 -33.91 -0.99
N PHE A 415 11.73 -33.49 -1.23
CA PHE A 415 10.82 -33.04 -0.17
C PHE A 415 10.21 -34.21 0.62
N ARG A 416 10.19 -35.41 0.05
CA ARG A 416 9.67 -36.62 0.70
C ARG A 416 10.75 -37.34 1.51
N ASN A 417 11.99 -37.33 1.01
CA ASN A 417 13.07 -38.20 1.51
C ASN A 417 14.03 -37.48 2.46
N LYS A 418 14.11 -36.14 2.43
CA LYS A 418 15.03 -35.37 3.28
C LYS A 418 14.25 -34.51 4.28
N LYS A 419 14.61 -34.63 5.56
CA LYS A 419 13.96 -33.87 6.66
C LYS A 419 14.39 -32.39 6.70
N ASP A 420 15.68 -32.13 6.45
CA ASP A 420 16.26 -30.77 6.50
C ASP A 420 16.64 -30.28 5.09
N VAL A 421 15.63 -30.06 4.26
CA VAL A 421 15.83 -29.53 2.90
C VAL A 421 16.22 -28.06 2.99
N ARG A 422 17.31 -27.69 2.32
CA ARG A 422 17.71 -26.29 2.13
C ARG A 422 17.11 -25.79 0.83
N VAL A 423 16.17 -24.85 0.94
CA VAL A 423 15.48 -24.26 -0.21
C VAL A 423 15.86 -22.80 -0.34
N LEU A 424 16.33 -22.41 -1.53
CA LEU A 424 16.38 -21.02 -1.93
C LEU A 424 15.15 -20.70 -2.76
N ASN A 425 14.29 -19.81 -2.26
CA ASN A 425 13.09 -19.39 -2.98
C ASN A 425 13.23 -17.94 -3.43
N MET A 426 13.73 -17.74 -4.63
CA MET A 426 13.80 -16.47 -5.35
C MET A 426 12.67 -16.39 -6.38
N SER A 427 11.43 -16.45 -5.90
CA SER A 427 10.24 -16.37 -6.75
C SER A 427 9.06 -15.77 -5.98
N GLU A 428 7.95 -15.49 -6.66
CA GLU A 428 6.70 -15.10 -6.00
C GLU A 428 6.06 -16.22 -5.14
N LEU A 429 6.60 -17.44 -5.13
CA LEU A 429 6.04 -18.58 -4.39
C LEU A 429 6.57 -18.72 -2.97
N THR A 430 6.95 -17.62 -2.31
CA THR A 430 7.53 -17.65 -0.96
C THR A 430 6.60 -18.26 0.10
N PHE A 431 5.28 -18.25 -0.17
CA PHE A 431 4.27 -18.90 0.67
C PHE A 431 4.44 -20.41 0.83
N LEU A 432 5.14 -21.06 -0.09
CA LEU A 432 5.45 -22.50 0.02
C LEU A 432 6.30 -22.84 1.25
N ALA A 433 6.93 -21.86 1.90
CA ALA A 433 7.60 -22.05 3.19
C ALA A 433 6.68 -22.49 4.33
N ALA A 434 5.36 -22.37 4.18
CA ALA A 434 4.38 -22.91 5.12
C ALA A 434 3.83 -24.29 4.71
N GLU A 435 4.10 -24.73 3.48
CA GLU A 435 3.66 -26.03 2.94
C GLU A 435 4.79 -27.06 2.97
N ILE A 436 6.02 -26.60 2.76
CA ILE A 436 7.22 -27.42 2.74
C ILE A 436 7.98 -27.13 4.04
N PRO A 437 8.34 -28.15 4.83
CA PRO A 437 8.99 -27.98 6.13
C PRO A 437 10.49 -27.66 5.98
N TYR A 438 10.85 -26.58 5.28
CA TYR A 438 12.23 -26.07 5.24
C TYR A 438 12.41 -24.88 6.17
N LYS A 439 13.62 -24.76 6.72
CA LYS A 439 14.00 -23.62 7.55
C LYS A 439 14.30 -22.41 6.67
N LEU A 440 13.57 -21.32 6.89
CA LEU A 440 13.89 -20.03 6.28
C LEU A 440 15.27 -19.57 6.74
N GLU A 441 16.09 -19.14 5.80
CA GLU A 441 17.39 -18.55 6.11
C GLU A 441 17.22 -17.24 6.88
N THR A 442 18.18 -16.96 7.76
CA THR A 442 18.18 -15.78 8.62
C THR A 442 19.55 -15.11 8.62
N GLY A 443 19.54 -13.80 8.77
CA GLY A 443 20.72 -12.96 8.94
C GLY A 443 20.39 -11.53 8.55
N ASP A 444 21.07 -10.56 9.16
CA ASP A 444 20.92 -9.14 8.86
C ASP A 444 21.23 -8.81 7.39
N LYS A 445 22.10 -9.60 6.76
CA LYS A 445 22.45 -9.52 5.34
C LYS A 445 21.57 -10.35 4.41
N PHE A 446 20.67 -11.20 4.93
CA PHE A 446 19.82 -12.03 4.08
C PHE A 446 18.62 -11.22 3.58
N PRO A 447 18.50 -10.91 2.27
CA PRO A 447 17.46 -10.03 1.77
C PRO A 447 16.10 -10.74 1.74
N LEU A 448 15.04 -10.04 2.16
CA LEU A 448 13.65 -10.48 1.94
C LEU A 448 13.16 -10.14 0.52
N TRP A 449 13.75 -9.14 -0.13
CA TRP A 449 13.38 -8.72 -1.48
C TRP A 449 14.59 -8.81 -2.42
N TYR A 450 14.57 -9.77 -3.35
CA TYR A 450 15.72 -10.11 -4.19
C TYR A 450 16.00 -9.18 -5.38
N HIS A 451 15.27 -8.06 -5.51
CA HIS A 451 15.48 -7.11 -6.59
C HIS A 451 16.83 -6.42 -6.43
N LEU A 452 17.73 -6.67 -7.38
CA LEU A 452 19.08 -6.11 -7.35
C LEU A 452 19.02 -4.59 -7.52
N GLY A 453 19.71 -3.87 -6.65
CA GLY A 453 19.64 -2.41 -6.59
C GLY A 453 18.32 -1.88 -6.06
N VAL A 454 17.50 -2.69 -5.38
CA VAL A 454 16.31 -2.23 -4.63
C VAL A 454 16.26 -2.85 -3.24
N GLY A 455 16.18 -4.18 -3.15
CA GLY A 455 16.09 -4.97 -1.93
C GLY A 455 17.32 -5.84 -1.63
N MET A 456 18.22 -5.94 -2.61
CA MET A 456 19.44 -6.73 -2.60
C MET A 456 20.56 -5.98 -3.36
N PHE A 457 21.83 -6.16 -3.02
CA PHE A 457 22.97 -5.58 -3.75
C PHE A 457 23.99 -6.63 -4.19
N ASN A 458 25.09 -6.16 -4.78
CA ASN A 458 26.18 -7.01 -5.26
C ASN A 458 26.79 -7.88 -4.16
N ARG A 459 26.80 -7.41 -2.90
CA ARG A 459 27.26 -8.19 -1.75
C ARG A 459 26.41 -9.43 -1.55
N GLU A 460 25.08 -9.28 -1.53
CA GLU A 460 24.15 -10.39 -1.37
C GLU A 460 24.09 -11.27 -2.63
N ALA A 461 24.18 -10.68 -3.83
CA ALA A 461 24.30 -11.45 -5.07
C ALA A 461 25.51 -12.39 -5.02
N LYS A 462 26.67 -11.87 -4.59
CA LYS A 462 27.90 -12.65 -4.44
C LYS A 462 27.76 -13.76 -3.40
N MET A 463 27.12 -13.47 -2.26
CA MET A 463 26.78 -14.49 -1.26
C MET A 463 25.96 -15.64 -1.88
N PHE A 464 24.97 -15.34 -2.72
CA PHE A 464 24.18 -16.37 -3.39
C PHE A 464 25.00 -17.15 -4.42
N GLU A 465 25.78 -16.48 -5.27
CA GLU A 465 26.67 -17.13 -6.24
C GLU A 465 27.66 -18.08 -5.58
N ASP A 466 28.27 -17.68 -4.45
CA ASP A 466 29.22 -18.51 -3.70
C ASP A 466 28.53 -19.77 -3.16
N ARG A 467 27.37 -19.60 -2.52
CA ARG A 467 26.56 -20.72 -2.01
C ARG A 467 26.06 -21.64 -3.12
N ILE A 468 25.74 -21.09 -4.28
CA ILE A 468 25.35 -21.87 -5.46
C ILE A 468 26.57 -22.66 -5.97
N GLY A 469 27.74 -22.02 -6.07
CA GLY A 469 29.00 -22.68 -6.44
C GLY A 469 29.37 -23.83 -5.50
N GLU A 470 29.14 -23.67 -4.20
CA GLU A 470 29.33 -24.69 -3.16
C GLU A 470 28.20 -25.73 -3.08
N GLN A 471 27.19 -25.62 -3.94
CA GLN A 471 25.99 -26.46 -3.94
C GLN A 471 25.32 -26.54 -2.56
N TYR A 472 25.19 -25.40 -1.89
CA TYR A 472 24.65 -25.27 -0.54
C TYR A 472 23.15 -25.61 -0.44
N TYR A 473 22.38 -25.35 -1.50
CA TYR A 473 20.94 -25.58 -1.58
C TYR A 473 20.63 -26.95 -2.17
N ASP A 474 19.56 -27.58 -1.70
CA ASP A 474 19.05 -28.82 -2.29
C ASP A 474 18.09 -28.52 -3.44
N VAL A 475 17.27 -27.48 -3.26
CA VAL A 475 16.29 -27.01 -4.23
C VAL A 475 16.38 -25.50 -4.36
N VAL A 476 16.38 -25.00 -5.60
CA VAL A 476 16.25 -23.57 -5.87
C VAL A 476 15.05 -23.32 -6.76
N LEU A 477 14.17 -22.42 -6.32
CA LEU A 477 13.12 -21.83 -7.14
C LEU A 477 13.62 -20.46 -7.59
N PHE A 478 13.79 -20.27 -8.89
CA PHE A 478 14.26 -19.01 -9.45
C PHE A 478 13.25 -18.50 -10.48
N GLU A 479 12.76 -17.28 -10.29
CA GLU A 479 11.85 -16.65 -11.24
C GLU A 479 12.61 -15.75 -12.22
N TYR A 480 12.44 -16.04 -13.51
CA TYR A 480 13.00 -15.26 -14.60
C TYR A 480 11.91 -14.41 -15.27
N ILE A 481 12.11 -13.09 -15.29
CA ILE A 481 11.22 -12.12 -15.93
C ILE A 481 12.07 -11.25 -16.86
N ASN A 482 12.07 -11.54 -18.15
CA ASN A 482 12.94 -10.89 -19.13
C ASN A 482 12.61 -9.40 -19.36
N THR A 483 11.40 -8.97 -19.05
CA THR A 483 10.96 -7.57 -19.20
C THR A 483 11.29 -6.68 -18.01
N LEU A 484 11.79 -7.24 -16.90
CA LEU A 484 12.11 -6.49 -15.69
C LEU A 484 13.61 -6.50 -15.41
N ASN A 485 14.18 -5.32 -15.19
CA ASN A 485 15.62 -5.16 -14.95
C ASN A 485 16.02 -5.70 -13.58
N ASN A 486 16.63 -6.90 -13.56
CA ASN A 486 17.15 -7.55 -12.35
C ASN A 486 16.15 -7.63 -11.18
N PHE A 487 14.87 -7.85 -11.49
CA PHE A 487 13.84 -8.09 -10.47
C PHE A 487 14.17 -9.33 -9.63
N TYR A 488 14.67 -10.37 -10.30
CA TYR A 488 15.60 -11.34 -9.73
C TYR A 488 16.91 -11.25 -10.54
N PRO A 489 18.10 -11.34 -9.91
CA PRO A 489 19.34 -10.97 -10.57
C PRO A 489 19.75 -11.98 -11.63
N PHE A 490 20.01 -11.53 -12.87
CA PHE A 490 20.39 -12.43 -13.97
C PHE A 490 21.67 -13.21 -13.65
N ARG A 491 22.66 -12.57 -13.02
CA ARG A 491 23.91 -13.22 -12.59
C ARG A 491 23.72 -14.41 -11.65
N VAL A 492 22.69 -14.38 -10.80
CA VAL A 492 22.37 -15.52 -9.90
C VAL A 492 21.82 -16.68 -10.72
N ARG A 493 20.99 -16.40 -11.72
CA ARG A 493 20.50 -17.40 -12.68
C ARG A 493 21.64 -18.04 -13.46
N ASP A 494 22.58 -17.25 -13.95
CA ASP A 494 23.73 -17.74 -14.71
C ASP A 494 24.56 -18.72 -13.85
N SER A 495 24.77 -18.41 -12.56
CA SER A 495 25.40 -19.33 -11.61
C SER A 495 24.61 -20.63 -11.41
N LEU A 496 23.27 -20.55 -11.28
CA LEU A 496 22.42 -21.75 -11.16
C LEU A 496 22.55 -22.67 -12.39
N GLN A 497 22.58 -22.11 -13.59
CA GLN A 497 22.73 -22.88 -14.83
C GLN A 497 24.07 -23.62 -14.92
N LEU A 498 25.12 -23.09 -14.28
CA LEU A 498 26.43 -23.74 -14.21
C LEU A 498 26.48 -24.87 -13.16
N HIS A 499 25.90 -24.66 -11.98
CA HIS A 499 26.14 -25.52 -10.81
C HIS A 499 25.00 -26.48 -10.44
N TYR A 500 23.79 -26.26 -10.97
CA TYR A 500 22.59 -27.06 -10.66
C TYR A 500 21.97 -27.65 -11.94
N ASN A 501 21.11 -28.66 -11.78
CA ASN A 501 20.31 -29.22 -12.87
C ASN A 501 18.92 -28.58 -12.86
N ARG A 502 18.53 -27.93 -13.95
CA ARG A 502 17.15 -27.46 -14.13
C ARG A 502 16.25 -28.65 -14.46
N VAL A 503 15.33 -28.99 -13.56
CA VAL A 503 14.47 -30.19 -13.67
C VAL A 503 13.03 -29.88 -14.08
N ASP A 504 12.58 -28.63 -13.90
CA ASP A 504 11.23 -28.20 -14.30
C ASP A 504 11.21 -26.69 -14.60
N SER A 505 10.19 -26.23 -15.31
CA SER A 505 9.84 -24.82 -15.44
C SER A 505 8.35 -24.62 -15.70
N PHE A 506 7.78 -23.56 -15.15
CA PHE A 506 6.36 -23.22 -15.32
C PHE A 506 6.10 -21.73 -15.12
N PHE A 507 4.89 -21.26 -15.44
CA PHE A 507 4.56 -19.84 -15.34
C PHE A 507 4.49 -19.34 -13.90
N ALA A 508 5.00 -18.13 -13.67
CA ALA A 508 4.78 -17.39 -12.43
C ALA A 508 3.31 -16.93 -12.30
N PRO A 509 2.80 -16.72 -11.08
CA PRO A 509 1.42 -16.29 -10.83
C PRO A 509 1.20 -14.79 -11.13
N ARG A 510 1.46 -14.36 -12.36
CA ARG A 510 1.40 -12.95 -12.79
C ARG A 510 0.38 -12.74 -13.90
N ASN A 511 -0.32 -11.61 -13.85
CA ASN A 511 -1.24 -11.17 -14.90
C ASN A 511 -0.64 -10.08 -15.82
N THR A 512 0.55 -9.59 -15.48
CA THR A 512 1.35 -8.62 -16.24
C THR A 512 2.82 -9.04 -16.18
N ASN A 513 3.59 -8.75 -17.23
CA ASN A 513 5.01 -9.11 -17.32
C ASN A 513 5.23 -10.60 -16.98
N GLN A 514 4.79 -11.48 -17.89
CA GLN A 514 4.79 -12.92 -17.65
C GLN A 514 6.19 -13.42 -17.24
N GLY A 515 6.27 -14.03 -16.06
CA GLY A 515 7.48 -14.67 -15.54
C GLY A 515 7.46 -16.18 -15.72
N ILE A 516 8.65 -16.79 -15.69
CA ILE A 516 8.86 -18.24 -15.67
C ILE A 516 9.60 -18.59 -14.38
N ILE A 517 9.04 -19.52 -13.60
CA ILE A 517 9.70 -20.12 -12.46
C ILE A 517 10.45 -21.36 -12.95
N GLU A 518 11.75 -21.38 -12.69
CA GLU A 518 12.67 -22.46 -12.97
C GLU A 518 12.96 -23.21 -11.67
N VAL A 519 12.91 -24.54 -11.72
CA VAL A 519 13.20 -25.42 -10.57
C VAL A 519 14.55 -26.10 -10.80
N TYR A 520 15.47 -25.88 -9.88
CA TYR A 520 16.82 -26.43 -9.91
C TYR A 520 17.05 -27.41 -8.76
N LEU A 521 17.66 -28.55 -9.05
CA LEU A 521 18.15 -29.50 -8.07
C LEU A 521 19.67 -29.53 -8.05
N LYS A 522 20.24 -29.80 -6.88
CA LYS A 522 21.67 -30.05 -6.73
C LYS A 522 22.12 -31.17 -7.67
N LYS A 523 23.26 -30.96 -8.36
CA LYS A 523 23.87 -31.97 -9.26
C LYS A 523 24.37 -33.18 -8.49
#